data_AF-A0A315R1Z7-F1
#
_entry.id   AF-A0A315R1Z7-F1
#
_cell.length_a   1.000
_cell.length_b   1.000
_cell.length_c   1.000
_cell.angle_alpha   90.00
_cell.angle_beta   90.00
_cell.angle_gamma   90.00
#
_symmetry.space_group_name_H-M   'P 1'
#
loop_
_entity.id
_entity.type
_entity.pdbx_description
1 polymer ?
#
loop_
_entity_poly.entity_id
_entity_poly.type
_entity_poly.pdbx_seq_one_letter_code
_entity_poly.pdbx_strand_id
1 'polypeptide(L)'
;MLHELSKAVEEFDTVSDDKLGYFEEEILGFAFFADGEIKIETNYYLETPYVSIGNQNYKSDARVKANYRSGLAQTIRKGFVDQWCGNSFLLTEKGWNKAEYIVEDIKRSL
;
A
#
# COMPACT_ATOMS: atom_id res chain seq x y z
N MET A 1 -3.92 -3.36 -17.00
CA MET A 1 -3.16 -3.49 -15.73
C MET A 1 -3.77 -2.63 -14.61
N LEU A 2 -4.06 -1.34 -14.82
CA LEU A 2 -4.87 -0.54 -13.88
C LEU A 2 -6.27 -1.14 -13.65
N HIS A 3 -6.88 -1.67 -14.72
CA HIS A 3 -8.19 -2.30 -14.67
C HIS A 3 -8.26 -3.52 -13.73
N GLU A 4 -7.17 -4.29 -13.54
CA GLU A 4 -7.19 -5.44 -12.63
C GLU A 4 -7.09 -5.03 -11.15
N LEU A 5 -6.39 -3.94 -10.86
CA LEU A 5 -6.38 -3.33 -9.53
C LEU A 5 -7.75 -2.72 -9.21
N SER A 6 -8.33 -1.94 -10.12
CA SER A 6 -9.68 -1.39 -9.95
C SER A 6 -10.76 -2.47 -9.82
N LYS A 7 -10.68 -3.53 -10.65
CA LYS A 7 -11.62 -4.66 -10.58
C LYS A 7 -11.48 -5.46 -9.27
N ALA A 8 -10.25 -5.63 -8.77
CA ALA A 8 -10.00 -6.26 -7.49
C ALA A 8 -10.52 -5.45 -6.28
N VAL A 9 -10.70 -4.13 -6.44
CA VAL A 9 -11.29 -3.23 -5.44
C VAL A 9 -12.82 -3.25 -5.51
N GLU A 10 -13.41 -3.36 -6.71
CA GLU A 10 -14.87 -3.43 -6.88
C GLU A 10 -15.48 -4.80 -6.55
N GLU A 11 -14.79 -5.92 -6.81
CA GLU A 11 -15.43 -7.25 -6.78
C GLU A 11 -15.48 -7.95 -5.41
N PHE A 12 -14.74 -7.50 -4.40
CA PHE A 12 -14.51 -8.34 -3.21
C PHE A 12 -14.70 -7.59 -1.88
N ASP A 13 -15.94 -7.65 -1.40
CA ASP A 13 -16.38 -7.22 -0.08
C ASP A 13 -15.70 -8.07 1.01
N THR A 14 -14.62 -7.50 1.58
CA THR A 14 -13.86 -7.91 2.78
C THR A 14 -13.10 -9.25 2.74
N VAL A 15 -11.76 -9.17 2.78
CA VAL A 15 -10.88 -10.29 3.16
C VAL A 15 -10.63 -10.23 4.68
N SER A 16 -10.71 -11.39 5.35
CA SER A 16 -10.37 -11.61 6.77
C SER A 16 -9.12 -10.82 7.22
N ASP A 17 -9.14 -10.30 8.45
CA ASP A 17 -8.08 -9.53 9.15
C ASP A 17 -6.74 -10.27 9.34
N ASP A 18 -6.54 -11.38 8.62
CA ASP A 18 -5.42 -12.26 8.76
C ASP A 18 -4.09 -11.63 8.36
N LYS A 19 -3.07 -12.13 9.06
CA LYS A 19 -1.62 -11.89 8.99
C LYS A 19 -1.17 -11.06 7.78
N LEU A 20 -0.48 -9.96 8.07
CA LEU A 20 0.10 -9.12 7.03
C LEU A 20 1.25 -9.85 6.33
N GLY A 21 1.33 -9.70 5.01
CA GLY A 21 2.53 -10.06 4.26
C GLY A 21 3.63 -9.00 4.44
N TYR A 22 4.89 -9.35 4.19
CA TYR A 22 6.04 -8.44 4.32
C TYR A 22 5.80 -7.07 3.65
N PHE A 23 5.32 -7.06 2.41
CA PHE A 23 5.07 -5.81 1.67
C PHE A 23 3.86 -5.04 2.20
N GLU A 24 2.88 -5.71 2.81
CA GLU A 24 1.75 -5.02 3.46
C GLU A 24 2.23 -4.30 4.73
N GLU A 25 3.05 -4.97 5.54
CA GLU A 25 3.67 -4.39 6.74
C GLU A 25 4.54 -3.20 6.39
N GLU A 26 5.37 -3.35 5.35
CA GLU A 26 6.25 -2.31 4.88
C GLU A 26 5.47 -1.09 4.35
N ILE A 27 4.43 -1.31 3.52
CA ILE A 27 3.58 -0.23 3.00
C ILE A 27 2.90 0.54 4.14
N LEU A 28 2.29 -0.17 5.10
CA LEU A 28 1.59 0.46 6.22
C LEU A 28 2.58 1.23 7.11
N GLY A 29 3.70 0.61 7.47
CA GLY A 29 4.73 1.24 8.30
C GLY A 29 5.29 2.51 7.68
N PHE A 30 5.60 2.50 6.38
CA PHE A 30 6.06 3.71 5.70
C PHE A 30 4.96 4.75 5.52
N ALA A 31 3.72 4.32 5.23
CA ALA A 31 2.59 5.23 5.11
C ALA A 31 2.37 5.99 6.42
N PHE A 32 2.49 5.34 7.58
CA PHE A 32 2.40 6.01 8.88
C PHE A 32 3.40 7.17 9.03
N PHE A 33 4.66 6.97 8.65
CA PHE A 33 5.67 8.03 8.69
C PHE A 33 5.47 9.12 7.62
N ALA A 34 4.74 8.79 6.55
CA ALA A 34 4.45 9.64 5.41
C ALA A 34 3.06 10.29 5.51
N ASP A 35 2.55 10.51 6.72
CA ASP A 35 1.23 11.11 7.00
C ASP A 35 0.05 10.36 6.34
N GLY A 36 0.22 9.05 6.12
CA GLY A 36 -0.80 8.12 5.64
C GLY A 36 -1.03 8.11 4.14
N GLU A 37 -0.15 8.72 3.34
CA GLU A 37 -0.35 8.87 1.89
C GLU A 37 0.45 7.85 1.05
N ILE A 38 -0.24 7.13 0.16
CA ILE A 38 0.34 6.18 -0.81
C ILE A 38 -0.12 6.55 -2.23
N LYS A 39 0.79 6.64 -3.19
CA LYS A 39 0.55 7.03 -4.59
C LYS A 39 1.02 5.96 -5.56
N ILE A 40 0.26 5.70 -6.62
CA ILE A 40 0.71 4.93 -7.78
C ILE A 40 1.08 5.88 -8.92
N GLU A 41 2.38 6.06 -9.15
CA GLU A 41 2.88 6.90 -10.22
C GLU A 41 3.20 6.07 -11.46
N THR A 42 3.09 6.63 -12.66
CA THR A 42 3.44 5.92 -13.90
C THR A 42 4.74 6.48 -14.46
N ASN A 43 5.71 5.60 -14.72
CA ASN A 43 6.91 6.03 -15.42
C ASN A 43 6.58 6.28 -16.90
N TYR A 44 6.71 7.53 -17.35
CA TYR A 44 6.41 7.95 -18.73
C TYR A 44 7.21 7.20 -19.81
N TYR A 45 8.43 6.75 -19.50
CA TYR A 45 9.31 6.09 -20.47
C TYR A 45 9.11 4.57 -20.55
N LEU A 46 8.54 3.96 -19.51
CA LEU A 46 8.41 2.50 -19.40
C LEU A 46 6.96 2.05 -19.28
N GLU A 47 5.99 2.98 -19.25
CA GLU A 47 4.55 2.76 -19.00
C GLU A 47 4.27 1.87 -17.77
N THR A 48 5.24 1.77 -16.86
CA THR A 48 5.20 0.83 -15.75
C THR A 48 4.87 1.61 -14.48
N PRO A 49 3.73 1.35 -13.80
CA PRO A 49 3.42 2.01 -12.54
C PRO A 49 4.43 1.68 -11.41
N TYR A 50 4.63 2.56 -10.45
CA TYR A 50 5.38 2.31 -9.23
C TYR A 50 4.66 2.92 -8.04
N VAL A 51 4.97 2.43 -6.84
CA VAL A 51 4.39 2.94 -5.60
C VAL A 51 5.33 4.00 -5.02
N SER A 52 4.74 5.13 -4.64
CA SER A 52 5.35 6.25 -3.95
C SER A 52 4.62 6.37 -2.61
N ILE A 53 5.36 6.50 -1.51
CA ILE A 53 4.78 6.59 -0.16
C ILE A 53 5.28 7.90 0.44
N GLY A 54 4.38 8.87 0.61
CA GLY A 54 4.75 10.27 0.86
C GLY A 54 5.74 10.81 -0.17
N ASN A 55 6.96 11.14 0.29
CA ASN A 55 8.06 11.65 -0.53
C ASN A 55 9.05 10.55 -0.98
N GLN A 56 8.83 9.29 -0.58
CA GLN A 56 9.75 8.18 -0.82
C GLN A 56 9.32 7.39 -2.05
N ASN A 57 10.25 7.22 -2.98
CA ASN A 57 10.02 6.53 -4.25
C ASN A 57 10.68 5.16 -4.24
N TYR A 58 9.89 4.10 -4.42
CA TYR A 58 10.42 2.73 -4.50
C TYR A 58 10.81 2.41 -5.94
N LYS A 59 11.99 2.93 -6.34
CA LYS A 59 12.61 2.64 -7.64
C LYS A 59 13.41 1.34 -7.57
N SER A 60 12.71 0.22 -7.46
CA SER A 60 13.27 -1.13 -7.46
C SER A 60 13.09 -1.83 -8.81
N ASP A 61 13.66 -3.03 -8.97
CA ASP A 61 13.47 -3.85 -10.17
C ASP A 61 11.98 -4.22 -10.36
N ALA A 62 11.64 -4.69 -11.56
CA ALA A 62 10.25 -4.94 -11.94
C ALA A 62 9.52 -5.93 -11.00
N ARG A 63 10.23 -6.92 -10.44
CA ARG A 63 9.65 -7.92 -9.54
C ARG A 63 9.27 -7.32 -8.20
N VAL A 64 10.16 -6.53 -7.60
CA VAL A 64 9.89 -5.87 -6.32
C VAL A 64 8.72 -4.89 -6.47
N LYS A 65 8.65 -4.13 -7.58
CA LYS A 65 7.49 -3.28 -7.88
C LYS A 65 6.17 -4.05 -7.99
N ALA A 66 6.17 -5.19 -8.67
CA ALA A 66 4.98 -6.04 -8.77
C ALA A 66 4.53 -6.51 -7.38
N ASN A 67 5.47 -6.85 -6.49
CA ASN A 67 5.16 -7.24 -5.12
C ASN A 67 4.57 -6.10 -4.29
N TYR A 68 5.10 -4.87 -4.36
CA TYR A 68 4.49 -3.72 -3.68
C TYR A 68 3.08 -3.41 -4.19
N ARG A 69 2.85 -3.52 -5.52
CA ARG A 69 1.48 -3.37 -6.05
C ARG A 69 0.54 -4.46 -5.55
N SER A 70 1.02 -5.70 -5.46
CA SER A 70 0.26 -6.79 -4.86
C SER A 70 -0.01 -6.55 -3.38
N GLY A 71 0.97 -6.05 -2.62
CA GLY A 71 0.81 -5.66 -1.22
C GLY A 71 -0.22 -4.55 -1.06
N LEU A 72 -0.16 -3.51 -1.89
CA LEU A 72 -1.14 -2.42 -1.90
C LEU A 72 -2.55 -2.93 -2.25
N ALA A 73 -2.68 -3.82 -3.22
CA ALA A 73 -3.97 -4.44 -3.53
C ALA A 73 -4.54 -5.18 -2.32
N GLN A 74 -3.70 -5.87 -1.56
CA GLN A 74 -4.12 -6.56 -0.34
C GLN A 74 -4.45 -5.60 0.81
N THR A 75 -3.70 -4.51 0.99
CA THR A 75 -4.03 -3.52 2.02
C THR A 75 -5.36 -2.81 1.72
N ILE A 76 -5.66 -2.53 0.43
CA ILE A 76 -6.99 -2.05 0.02
C ILE A 76 -8.06 -3.10 0.32
N ARG A 77 -7.85 -4.36 -0.09
CA ARG A 77 -8.80 -5.47 0.16
C ARG A 77 -9.11 -5.72 1.64
N LYS A 78 -8.13 -5.49 2.51
CA LYS A 78 -8.27 -5.61 3.98
C LYS A 78 -8.86 -4.34 4.62
N GLY A 79 -9.16 -3.31 3.84
CA GLY A 79 -9.75 -2.06 4.30
C GLY A 79 -8.80 -1.17 5.11
N PHE A 80 -7.49 -1.32 4.91
CA PHE A 80 -6.49 -0.47 5.57
C PHE A 80 -6.25 0.84 4.81
N VAL A 81 -6.55 0.89 3.51
CA VAL A 81 -6.38 2.09 2.69
C VAL A 81 -7.57 2.26 1.75
N ASP A 82 -7.98 3.52 1.54
CA ASP A 82 -9.04 3.91 0.62
C ASP A 82 -8.49 4.77 -0.51
N GLN A 83 -9.05 4.61 -1.71
CA GLN A 83 -8.69 5.46 -2.85
C GLN A 83 -9.19 6.89 -2.60
N TRP A 84 -8.29 7.87 -2.74
CA TRP A 84 -8.64 9.28 -2.55
C TRP A 84 -8.86 10.01 -3.88
N CYS A 85 -7.82 10.11 -4.72
CA CYS A 85 -7.90 10.81 -6.01
C CYS A 85 -6.93 10.21 -7.02
N GLY A 86 -7.47 9.82 -8.19
CA GLY A 86 -6.69 9.18 -9.24
C GLY A 86 -5.99 7.92 -8.69
N ASN A 87 -4.67 7.96 -8.67
CA ASN A 87 -3.84 6.85 -8.20
C ASN A 87 -3.34 7.04 -6.75
N SER A 88 -3.92 7.96 -5.99
CA SER A 88 -3.57 8.20 -4.59
C SER A 88 -4.54 7.48 -3.64
N PHE A 89 -4.01 6.99 -2.54
CA PHE A 89 -4.68 6.22 -1.51
C PHE A 89 -4.30 6.79 -0.13
N LEU A 90 -5.27 6.81 0.78
CA LEU A 90 -5.11 7.28 2.16
C LEU A 90 -5.38 6.13 3.13
N LEU A 91 -4.65 6.08 4.24
CA LEU A 91 -4.96 5.16 5.33
C LEU A 91 -6.35 5.44 5.89
N THR A 92 -7.13 4.37 6.06
CA THR A 92 -8.36 4.40 6.86
C THR A 92 -8.00 4.48 8.35
N GLU A 93 -8.96 4.75 9.24
CA GLU A 93 -8.72 4.66 10.69
C GLU A 93 -8.16 3.29 11.10
N LYS A 94 -8.69 2.22 10.50
CA LYS A 94 -8.20 0.84 10.67
C LYS A 94 -6.74 0.71 10.21
N GLY A 95 -6.41 1.28 9.05
CA GLY A 95 -5.05 1.33 8.53
C GLY A 95 -4.08 2.05 9.44
N TRP A 96 -4.49 3.22 9.95
CA TRP A 96 -3.72 4.02 10.90
C TRP A 96 -3.38 3.25 12.16
N ASN A 97 -4.39 2.66 12.81
CA ASN A 97 -4.20 1.88 14.03
C ASN A 97 -3.26 0.69 13.79
N LYS A 98 -3.39 0.02 12.63
CA LYS A 98 -2.52 -1.12 12.30
C LYS A 98 -1.09 -0.67 12.00
N ALA A 99 -0.91 0.43 11.29
CA ALA A 99 0.38 0.97 10.96
C ALA A 99 1.15 1.47 12.19
N GLU A 100 0.45 2.16 13.11
CA GLU A 100 1.00 2.56 14.40
C GLU A 100 1.48 1.34 15.21
N TYR A 101 0.67 0.28 15.28
CA TYR A 101 1.06 -0.96 15.95
C TYR A 101 2.35 -1.55 15.37
N ILE A 102 2.49 -1.61 14.04
CA ILE A 102 3.70 -2.12 13.37
C ILE A 102 4.93 -1.30 13.78
N VAL A 103 4.82 0.03 13.74
CA VAL A 103 5.94 0.93 14.06
C VAL A 103 6.35 0.79 15.52
N GLU A 104 5.38 0.71 16.44
CA GLU A 104 5.66 0.51 17.86
C GLU A 104 6.26 -0.88 18.16
N ASP A 105 5.84 -1.93 17.46
CA ASP A 105 6.40 -3.27 17.60
C ASP A 105 7.86 -3.33 17.13
N ILE A 106 8.19 -2.66 16.01
CA ILE A 106 9.57 -2.52 15.52
C ILE A 106 10.43 -1.78 16.54
N LYS A 107 9.95 -0.65 17.09
CA LYS A 107 10.69 0.12 18.10
C LYS A 107 11.00 -0.69 19.37
N ARG A 108 10.09 -1.57 19.79
CA ARG A 108 10.26 -2.44 20.96
C ARG A 108 11.24 -3.60 20.71
N SER A 109 11.40 -3.98 19.45
CA SER A 109 12.27 -5.07 19.01
C SER A 109 13.69 -4.62 18.68
N LEU A 110 13.96 -3.32 18.72
CA LEU A 110 15.28 -2.67 18.56
C LEU A 110 15.92 -2.40 19.92
#